data_AF-A0A3C0YX05-F1
#
_entry.id   AF-A0A3C0YX05-F1
#
_cell.length_a   1.000
_cell.length_b   1.000
_cell.length_c   1.000
_cell.angle_alpha   90.00
_cell.angle_beta   90.00
_cell.angle_gamma   90.00
#
_symmetry.space_group_name_H-M   'P 1'
#
loop_
_entity.id
_entity.type
_entity.pdbx_description
1 polymer ?
#
loop_
_entity_poly.entity_id
_entity_poly.type
_entity_poly.pdbx_seq_one_letter_code
_entity_poly.pdbx_strand_id
1 'polypeptide(L)'
;MTDTTANSVANVNSVALSARQSASAVTIPDYDRSRLEDIGFLSAMTMVTMCNYAQTGHFGGPLAYTPYTIATHLIGPELGGLSYDYRRPKHPYADKFLLAGGHNVPVLYALWILMGEALERKHAETGDDRYAADPESRMMSIDALGFRRGKGALSSLLREHDLEDHPLMAQAKIRGIRSLSGHAETTDLTNDVNGGPSGIGVATASGKAAFWDMVGAPETLKVLAIEGEFALTSGHAQEMKTQAVAQRVGKRLRLLLSYNNAGIDDELIGGVVNSDFESYKLEDQWASYGWNVLTIEDGNDYDQVVAALKTMEDWDRSDDRPMIVIGRTVKGWWPAAAEGNIPGYGEQVVSYQSHPYAFPMNGDYYQSLASTFEERFGVRFDGIRDGVVSDGRERLLQFKHNIDVVMSVLEQNGLGDWLADRLVEIGDTVDDATP
;
A
#
# COMPACT_ATOMS: atom_id res chain seq x y z
N MET A 1 22.29 71.60 20.55
CA MET A 1 22.12 70.15 20.69
C MET A 1 22.20 69.56 19.29
N THR A 2 23.36 69.03 18.91
CA THR A 2 23.54 68.29 17.64
C THR A 2 23.28 66.83 17.95
N ASP A 3 22.06 66.39 17.66
CA ASP A 3 21.65 65.00 17.78
C ASP A 3 22.35 64.21 16.67
N THR A 4 23.41 63.49 17.04
CA THR A 4 24.15 62.60 16.15
C THR A 4 23.65 61.19 16.44
N THR A 5 22.57 60.80 15.78
CA THR A 5 22.13 59.40 15.75
C THR A 5 23.18 58.59 14.99
N ALA A 6 24.17 58.09 15.73
CA ALA A 6 25.17 57.17 15.20
C ALA A 6 24.45 55.87 14.82
N ASN A 7 24.29 55.63 13.52
CA ASN A 7 23.73 54.37 13.04
C ASN A 7 24.64 53.21 13.48
N SER A 8 24.08 52.23 14.17
CA SER A 8 24.77 50.98 14.50
C SER A 8 24.72 50.03 13.32
N VAL A 9 25.85 49.36 13.03
CA VAL A 9 25.94 48.30 12.03
C VAL A 9 26.10 46.97 12.75
N ALA A 10 25.27 45.99 12.40
CA ALA A 10 25.36 44.62 12.89
C ALA A 10 25.42 43.66 11.71
N ASN A 11 26.16 42.55 11.89
CA ASN A 11 26.25 41.49 10.89
C ASN A 11 25.11 40.50 11.10
N VAL A 12 24.41 40.16 10.03
CA VAL A 12 23.39 39.11 9.98
C VAL A 12 23.82 38.11 8.92
N ASN A 13 23.89 36.83 9.29
CA ASN A 13 24.21 35.75 8.37
C ASN A 13 22.93 35.01 7.97
N SER A 14 22.82 34.64 6.69
CA SER A 14 21.78 33.73 6.20
C SER A 14 22.39 32.38 5.83
N VAL A 15 21.60 31.32 5.93
CA VAL A 15 21.98 29.95 5.55
C VAL A 15 21.10 29.52 4.39
N ALA A 16 21.70 28.89 3.38
CA ALA A 16 21.02 28.26 2.27
C ALA A 16 21.54 26.83 2.12
N LEU A 17 20.65 25.89 1.77
CA LEU A 17 21.01 24.50 1.49
C LEU A 17 21.49 24.37 0.03
N SER A 18 22.48 23.51 -0.19
CA SER A 18 22.91 23.10 -1.53
C SER A 18 22.92 21.58 -1.61
N ALA A 19 22.04 21.01 -2.43
CA ALA A 19 21.95 19.57 -2.64
C ALA A 19 23.19 19.05 -3.39
N ARG A 20 23.67 17.87 -3.01
CA ARG A 20 24.62 17.08 -3.79
C ARG A 20 23.91 15.81 -4.23
N GLN A 21 23.60 15.71 -5.51
CA GLN A 21 22.97 14.53 -6.08
C GLN A 21 24.02 13.65 -6.76
N SER A 22 23.93 12.35 -6.53
CA SER A 22 24.71 11.33 -7.24
C SER A 22 23.75 10.30 -7.79
N ALA A 23 23.77 10.08 -9.10
CA ALA A 23 23.01 9.01 -9.73
C ALA A 23 23.85 7.75 -9.78
N SER A 24 23.25 6.62 -9.41
CA SER A 24 23.86 5.29 -9.49
C SER A 24 22.95 4.40 -10.32
N ALA A 25 23.50 3.74 -11.33
CA ALA A 25 22.76 2.73 -12.08
C ALA A 25 22.62 1.47 -11.23
N VAL A 26 21.39 0.98 -11.04
CA VAL A 26 21.09 -0.25 -10.29
C VAL A 26 20.75 -1.34 -11.29
N THR A 27 21.46 -2.46 -11.23
CA THR A 27 21.09 -3.65 -12.02
C THR A 27 20.09 -4.46 -11.21
N ILE A 28 18.86 -4.55 -11.70
CA ILE A 28 17.82 -5.43 -11.16
C ILE A 28 17.81 -6.73 -11.98
N PRO A 29 17.82 -7.92 -11.33
CA PRO A 29 17.62 -9.17 -12.05
C PRO A 29 16.18 -9.27 -12.55
N ASP A 30 15.89 -10.27 -13.38
CA ASP A 30 14.50 -10.59 -13.69
C ASP A 30 13.76 -10.96 -12.39
N TYR A 31 12.60 -10.36 -12.21
CA TYR A 31 11.77 -10.49 -11.02
C TYR A 31 10.31 -10.80 -11.37
N ASP A 32 10.04 -11.28 -12.60
CA ASP A 32 8.71 -11.54 -13.13
C ASP A 32 7.84 -10.28 -13.21
N ARG A 33 8.41 -9.16 -13.70
CA ARG A 33 7.75 -7.85 -13.75
C ARG A 33 6.29 -7.90 -14.21
N SER A 34 6.00 -8.59 -15.31
CA SER A 34 4.65 -8.66 -15.87
C SER A 34 3.64 -9.33 -14.92
N ARG A 35 4.08 -10.31 -14.12
CA ARG A 35 3.24 -10.96 -13.10
C ARG A 35 2.90 -10.00 -11.97
N LEU A 36 3.87 -9.20 -11.52
CA LEU A 36 3.64 -8.17 -10.50
C LEU A 36 2.70 -7.08 -11.02
N GLU A 37 2.87 -6.65 -12.26
CA GLU A 37 1.96 -5.69 -12.91
C GLU A 37 0.53 -6.23 -12.99
N ASP A 38 0.35 -7.50 -13.37
CA ASP A 38 -0.96 -8.13 -13.40
C ASP A 38 -1.56 -8.22 -11.98
N ILE A 39 -0.83 -8.71 -10.97
CA ILE A 39 -1.32 -8.75 -9.57
C ILE A 39 -1.63 -7.34 -9.04
N GLY A 40 -0.85 -6.33 -9.44
CA GLY A 40 -1.13 -4.93 -9.16
C GLY A 40 -2.44 -4.46 -9.77
N PHE A 41 -2.73 -4.84 -11.00
CA PHE A 41 -3.99 -4.51 -11.67
C PHE A 41 -5.18 -5.24 -11.04
N LEU A 42 -5.06 -6.52 -10.72
CA LEU A 42 -6.09 -7.25 -9.97
C LEU A 42 -6.33 -6.58 -8.61
N SER A 43 -5.29 -6.20 -7.88
CA SER A 43 -5.42 -5.54 -6.57
C SER A 43 -6.13 -4.19 -6.68
N ALA A 44 -5.74 -3.36 -7.66
CA ALA A 44 -6.40 -2.09 -7.94
C ALA A 44 -7.90 -2.28 -8.29
N MET A 45 -8.22 -3.25 -9.15
CA MET A 45 -9.59 -3.52 -9.57
C MET A 45 -10.45 -4.12 -8.44
N THR A 46 -9.91 -5.06 -7.65
CA THR A 46 -10.58 -5.60 -6.46
C THR A 46 -10.90 -4.49 -5.47
N MET A 47 -9.94 -3.59 -5.20
CA MET A 47 -10.15 -2.44 -4.33
C MET A 47 -11.22 -1.49 -4.87
N VAL A 48 -11.15 -1.11 -6.15
CA VAL A 48 -12.13 -0.21 -6.78
C VAL A 48 -13.53 -0.84 -6.77
N THR A 49 -13.64 -2.14 -7.03
CA THR A 49 -14.91 -2.89 -6.94
C THR A 49 -15.45 -2.89 -5.51
N MET A 50 -14.59 -3.13 -4.52
CA MET A 50 -14.95 -3.08 -3.11
C MET A 50 -15.48 -1.70 -2.69
N CYS A 51 -14.80 -0.62 -3.07
CA CYS A 51 -15.26 0.75 -2.80
C CYS A 51 -16.54 1.10 -3.58
N ASN A 52 -16.68 0.64 -4.84
CA ASN A 52 -17.88 0.82 -5.65
C ASN A 52 -19.12 0.26 -4.97
N TYR A 53 -19.04 -0.96 -4.44
CA TYR A 53 -20.18 -1.55 -3.75
C TYR A 53 -20.29 -1.21 -2.28
N ALA A 54 -19.25 -0.68 -1.63
CA ALA A 54 -19.35 -0.12 -0.29
C ALA A 54 -19.90 1.31 -0.28
N GLN A 55 -19.69 2.06 -1.37
CA GLN A 55 -20.01 3.50 -1.50
C GLN A 55 -19.35 4.35 -0.41
N THR A 56 -18.14 3.95 0.00
CA THR A 56 -17.30 4.63 0.97
C THR A 56 -15.87 4.12 0.81
N GLY A 57 -14.90 4.87 1.32
CA GLY A 57 -13.48 4.51 1.26
C GLY A 57 -12.64 5.64 0.68
N HIS A 58 -11.36 5.34 0.47
CA HIS A 58 -10.44 6.20 -0.24
C HIS A 58 -10.16 5.57 -1.60
N PHE A 59 -9.96 6.42 -2.61
CA PHE A 59 -9.71 5.96 -3.98
C PHE A 59 -8.26 6.25 -4.37
N GLY A 60 -7.86 7.52 -4.36
CA GLY A 60 -6.63 7.94 -5.02
C GLY A 60 -5.34 7.61 -4.28
N GLY A 61 -5.33 7.76 -2.96
CA GLY A 61 -4.17 7.38 -2.13
C GLY A 61 -3.85 5.88 -2.23
N PRO A 62 -4.82 4.97 -1.98
CA PRO A 62 -4.57 3.53 -2.10
C PRO A 62 -4.03 3.14 -3.48
N LEU A 63 -4.59 3.71 -4.55
CA LEU A 63 -4.14 3.44 -5.91
C LEU A 63 -2.69 3.89 -6.15
N ALA A 64 -2.30 5.05 -5.63
CA ALA A 64 -0.92 5.53 -5.70
C ALA A 64 0.07 4.58 -5.02
N TYR A 65 -0.38 3.83 -4.00
CA TYR A 65 0.46 2.91 -3.22
C TYR A 65 0.56 1.53 -3.85
N THR A 66 -0.20 1.24 -4.91
CA THR A 66 -0.28 -0.12 -5.49
C THR A 66 1.13 -0.68 -5.77
N PRO A 67 2.03 -0.02 -6.53
CA PRO A 67 3.32 -0.62 -6.84
C PRO A 67 4.21 -0.82 -5.62
N TYR A 68 4.16 0.10 -4.63
CA TYR A 68 4.88 -0.07 -3.37
C TYR A 68 4.38 -1.30 -2.60
N THR A 69 3.06 -1.45 -2.43
CA THR A 69 2.50 -2.60 -1.70
C THR A 69 2.79 -3.92 -2.38
N ILE A 70 2.69 -3.98 -3.71
CA ILE A 70 2.93 -5.18 -4.50
C ILE A 70 4.41 -5.55 -4.47
N ALA A 71 5.30 -4.60 -4.76
CA ALA A 71 6.73 -4.84 -4.77
C ALA A 71 7.23 -5.29 -3.39
N THR A 72 6.87 -4.56 -2.33
CA THR A 72 7.33 -4.88 -0.97
C THR A 72 6.92 -6.28 -0.50
N HIS A 73 5.75 -6.77 -0.93
CA HIS A 73 5.25 -8.09 -0.53
C HIS A 73 5.71 -9.23 -1.45
N LEU A 74 5.98 -8.98 -2.74
CA LEU A 74 6.14 -10.09 -3.70
C LEU A 74 7.55 -10.25 -4.30
N ILE A 75 8.43 -9.26 -4.21
CA ILE A 75 9.76 -9.34 -4.85
C ILE A 75 10.76 -10.20 -4.05
N GLY A 76 10.40 -10.53 -2.80
CA GLY A 76 11.22 -11.30 -1.87
C GLY A 76 12.35 -10.52 -1.21
N PRO A 77 12.94 -11.07 -0.13
CA PRO A 77 13.90 -10.36 0.70
C PRO A 77 15.23 -10.03 0.01
N GLU A 78 15.65 -10.82 -0.98
CA GLU A 78 16.91 -10.58 -1.74
C GLU A 78 16.87 -9.30 -2.59
N LEU A 79 15.68 -8.88 -3.02
CA LEU A 79 15.46 -7.62 -3.74
C LEU A 79 15.03 -6.48 -2.81
N GLY A 80 15.11 -6.68 -1.50
CA GLY A 80 14.72 -5.70 -0.50
C GLY A 80 13.25 -5.68 -0.13
N GLY A 81 12.45 -6.62 -0.65
CA GLY A 81 11.11 -6.92 -0.16
C GLY A 81 11.11 -7.51 1.25
N LEU A 82 9.92 -7.88 1.72
CA LEU A 82 9.71 -8.46 3.03
C LEU A 82 10.10 -9.95 3.07
N SER A 83 10.69 -10.39 4.17
CA SER A 83 10.73 -11.78 4.65
C SER A 83 9.57 -11.97 5.64
N TYR A 84 8.51 -12.65 5.20
CA TYR A 84 7.31 -12.88 6.00
C TYR A 84 6.59 -14.14 5.53
N ASP A 85 5.72 -14.70 6.36
CA ASP A 85 4.91 -15.85 6.00
C ASP A 85 3.43 -15.47 6.02
N TYR A 86 2.77 -15.41 4.86
CA TYR A 86 1.33 -15.11 4.80
C TYR A 86 0.49 -16.12 5.59
N ARG A 87 0.96 -17.38 5.69
CA ARG A 87 0.29 -18.46 6.45
C ARG A 87 0.44 -18.25 7.95
N ARG A 88 1.44 -17.46 8.38
CA ARG A 88 1.76 -17.09 9.77
C ARG A 88 2.10 -15.60 9.85
N PRO A 89 1.14 -14.71 9.53
CA PRO A 89 1.43 -13.32 9.17
C PRO A 89 1.99 -12.47 10.33
N LYS A 90 1.82 -12.95 11.57
CA LYS A 90 2.34 -12.31 12.80
C LYS A 90 3.55 -13.03 13.38
N HIS A 91 4.31 -13.75 12.56
CA HIS A 91 5.51 -14.43 13.02
C HIS A 91 6.50 -13.45 13.70
N PRO A 92 6.99 -13.75 14.91
CA PRO A 92 7.82 -12.81 15.68
C PRO A 92 9.12 -12.45 14.94
N TYR A 93 9.70 -13.42 14.21
CA TYR A 93 10.95 -13.29 13.47
C TYR A 93 10.77 -13.00 11.97
N ALA A 94 9.61 -12.47 11.57
CA ALA A 94 9.42 -11.90 10.25
C ALA A 94 9.71 -10.39 10.25
N ASP A 95 9.98 -9.85 9.07
CA ASP A 95 10.04 -8.41 8.84
C ASP A 95 8.76 -7.72 9.34
N LYS A 96 8.87 -6.44 9.73
CA LYS A 96 7.70 -5.66 10.16
C LYS A 96 7.32 -4.70 9.07
N PHE A 97 6.08 -4.82 8.62
CA PHE A 97 5.50 -3.94 7.63
C PHE A 97 4.52 -2.97 8.27
N LEU A 98 4.62 -1.69 7.92
CA LEU A 98 3.79 -0.63 8.46
C LEU A 98 3.13 0.13 7.32
N LEU A 99 1.83 -0.08 7.11
CA LEU A 99 1.04 0.85 6.32
C LEU A 99 0.70 2.08 7.18
N ALA A 100 1.67 2.97 7.36
CA ALA A 100 1.54 4.15 8.21
C ALA A 100 0.48 5.12 7.68
N GLY A 101 0.42 5.30 6.35
CA GLY A 101 -0.67 5.97 5.65
C GLY A 101 -1.96 5.13 5.67
N GLY A 102 -2.52 4.88 6.85
CA GLY A 102 -3.47 3.78 7.08
C GLY A 102 -4.79 3.87 6.31
N HIS A 103 -5.18 5.05 5.81
CA HIS A 103 -6.35 5.20 4.96
C HIS A 103 -6.19 4.51 3.58
N ASN A 104 -4.95 4.17 3.23
CA ASN A 104 -4.59 3.45 2.01
C ASN A 104 -4.80 1.93 2.12
N VAL A 105 -5.25 1.41 3.27
CA VAL A 105 -5.43 -0.05 3.50
C VAL A 105 -6.31 -0.79 2.50
N PRO A 106 -7.29 -0.18 1.79
CA PRO A 106 -8.08 -0.91 0.81
C PRO A 106 -7.25 -1.66 -0.24
N VAL A 107 -6.10 -1.13 -0.66
CA VAL A 107 -5.22 -1.81 -1.63
C VAL A 107 -4.54 -3.05 -1.02
N LEU A 108 -4.22 -3.03 0.29
CA LEU A 108 -3.69 -4.20 0.98
C LEU A 108 -4.74 -5.26 1.24
N TYR A 109 -5.97 -4.88 1.61
CA TYR A 109 -7.06 -5.86 1.70
C TYR A 109 -7.27 -6.57 0.37
N ALA A 110 -7.24 -5.83 -0.74
CA ALA A 110 -7.29 -6.42 -2.06
C ALA A 110 -6.12 -7.40 -2.27
N LEU A 111 -4.87 -6.96 -2.11
CA LEU A 111 -3.70 -7.82 -2.28
C LEU A 111 -3.75 -9.09 -1.41
N TRP A 112 -4.11 -8.95 -0.14
CA TRP A 112 -4.22 -10.07 0.79
C TRP A 112 -5.35 -11.04 0.41
N ILE A 113 -6.49 -10.55 -0.10
CA ILE A 113 -7.55 -11.40 -0.65
C ILE A 113 -7.00 -12.23 -1.83
N LEU A 114 -6.26 -11.61 -2.76
CA LEU A 114 -5.65 -12.32 -3.89
C LEU A 114 -4.68 -13.41 -3.40
N MET A 115 -3.83 -13.09 -2.43
CA MET A 115 -2.87 -14.03 -1.83
C MET A 115 -3.57 -15.23 -1.18
N GLY A 116 -4.64 -14.99 -0.42
CA GLY A 116 -5.42 -16.05 0.21
C GLY A 116 -6.17 -16.93 -0.80
N GLU A 117 -6.76 -16.33 -1.84
CA GLU A 117 -7.40 -17.06 -2.93
C GLU A 117 -6.41 -17.95 -3.71
N ALA A 118 -5.21 -17.44 -4.00
CA ALA A 118 -4.17 -18.21 -4.68
C ALA A 118 -3.71 -19.44 -3.87
N LEU A 119 -3.41 -19.25 -2.58
CA LEU A 119 -3.01 -20.34 -1.68
C LEU A 119 -4.13 -21.38 -1.51
N GLU A 120 -5.36 -20.94 -1.29
CA GLU A 120 -6.51 -21.84 -1.13
C GLU A 120 -6.76 -22.69 -2.36
N ARG A 121 -6.73 -22.09 -3.56
CA ARG A 121 -6.94 -22.83 -4.82
C ARG A 121 -5.88 -23.89 -5.00
N LYS A 122 -4.62 -23.51 -4.81
CA LYS A 122 -3.50 -24.44 -4.98
C LYS A 122 -3.53 -25.56 -3.94
N HIS A 123 -3.88 -25.26 -2.69
CA HIS A 123 -4.09 -26.28 -1.66
C HIS A 123 -5.24 -27.23 -2.03
N ALA A 124 -6.38 -26.70 -2.46
CA ALA A 124 -7.56 -27.49 -2.83
C ALA A 124 -7.29 -28.40 -4.05
N GLU A 125 -6.50 -27.95 -5.01
CA GLU A 125 -6.13 -28.72 -6.21
C GLU A 125 -5.08 -29.80 -5.93
N THR A 126 -4.08 -29.49 -5.11
CA THR A 126 -2.90 -30.36 -4.92
C THR A 126 -2.96 -31.22 -3.66
N GLY A 127 -3.68 -30.78 -2.63
CA GLY A 127 -3.62 -31.33 -1.28
C GLY A 127 -2.27 -31.11 -0.56
N ASP A 128 -1.40 -30.24 -1.08
CA ASP A 128 -0.07 -29.97 -0.50
C ASP A 128 -0.15 -28.89 0.60
N ASP A 129 0.02 -29.31 1.85
CA ASP A 129 -0.10 -28.45 3.04
C ASP A 129 0.89 -27.28 3.08
N ARG A 130 1.91 -27.23 2.22
CA ARG A 130 2.73 -26.02 2.06
C ARG A 130 1.90 -24.80 1.65
N TYR A 131 0.80 -24.99 0.93
CA TYR A 131 -0.11 -23.91 0.55
C TYR A 131 -1.25 -23.67 1.55
N ALA A 132 -1.35 -24.49 2.62
CA ALA A 132 -2.39 -24.32 3.61
C ALA A 132 -2.19 -23.02 4.38
N ALA A 133 -3.15 -22.10 4.26
CA ALA A 133 -3.24 -20.89 5.07
C ALA A 133 -4.34 -21.05 6.12
N ASP A 134 -4.08 -20.58 7.34
CA ASP A 134 -5.04 -20.64 8.45
C ASP A 134 -6.37 -19.96 8.06
N PRO A 135 -7.51 -20.68 8.11
CA PRO A 135 -8.82 -20.15 7.75
C PRO A 135 -9.27 -18.95 8.59
N GLU A 136 -8.77 -18.80 9.82
CA GLU A 136 -9.14 -17.67 10.68
C GLU A 136 -8.40 -16.39 10.26
N SER A 137 -7.11 -16.50 9.91
CA SER A 137 -6.27 -15.35 9.55
C SER A 137 -6.33 -14.96 8.07
N ARG A 138 -6.39 -15.92 7.14
CA ARG A 138 -6.39 -15.65 5.69
C ARG A 138 -7.56 -14.76 5.28
N MET A 139 -7.33 -13.83 4.35
CA MET A 139 -8.40 -13.07 3.70
C MET A 139 -8.84 -13.76 2.41
N MET A 140 -10.14 -13.78 2.14
CA MET A 140 -10.74 -14.43 0.96
C MET A 140 -11.69 -13.46 0.25
N SER A 141 -12.08 -13.77 -0.99
CA SER A 141 -12.94 -12.89 -1.80
C SER A 141 -14.26 -12.48 -1.11
N ILE A 142 -14.83 -13.37 -0.29
CA ILE A 142 -16.01 -13.07 0.52
C ILE A 142 -15.81 -11.94 1.53
N ASP A 143 -14.58 -11.72 2.00
CA ASP A 143 -14.25 -10.66 2.97
C ASP A 143 -14.36 -9.26 2.36
N ALA A 144 -14.43 -9.12 1.03
CA ALA A 144 -14.76 -7.84 0.39
C ALA A 144 -16.11 -7.29 0.87
N LEU A 145 -17.07 -8.16 1.20
CA LEU A 145 -18.34 -7.79 1.84
C LEU A 145 -18.15 -7.22 3.25
N GLY A 146 -16.99 -7.43 3.86
CA GLY A 146 -16.60 -6.93 5.17
C GLY A 146 -16.17 -5.47 5.22
N PHE A 147 -15.92 -4.85 4.08
CA PHE A 147 -15.31 -3.52 4.03
C PHE A 147 -16.17 -2.44 4.69
N ARG A 148 -15.60 -1.81 5.72
CA ARG A 148 -16.22 -0.80 6.58
C ARG A 148 -17.52 -1.27 7.23
N ARG A 149 -17.67 -2.58 7.47
CA ARG A 149 -18.78 -3.18 8.21
C ARG A 149 -18.27 -3.84 9.48
N GLY A 150 -18.79 -3.42 10.64
CA GLY A 150 -18.46 -4.04 11.91
C GLY A 150 -19.08 -5.43 12.08
N LYS A 151 -18.52 -6.24 13.00
CA LYS A 151 -18.96 -7.63 13.28
C LYS A 151 -20.47 -7.78 13.50
N GLY A 152 -21.10 -6.81 14.17
CA GLY A 152 -22.55 -6.83 14.41
C GLY A 152 -23.37 -6.80 13.12
N ALA A 153 -23.04 -5.90 12.19
CA ALA A 153 -23.72 -5.81 10.90
C ALA A 153 -23.48 -7.07 10.04
N LEU A 154 -22.28 -7.63 10.08
CA LEU A 154 -21.95 -8.86 9.34
C LEU A 154 -22.68 -10.09 9.86
N SER A 155 -22.99 -10.14 11.16
CA SER A 155 -23.65 -11.30 11.78
C SER A 155 -25.07 -11.57 11.27
N SER A 156 -25.72 -10.57 10.69
CA SER A 156 -27.07 -10.69 10.13
C SER A 156 -27.17 -10.37 8.64
N LEU A 157 -26.10 -9.85 8.01
CA LEU A 157 -26.08 -9.38 6.63
C LEU A 157 -26.68 -10.39 5.65
N LEU A 158 -26.19 -11.63 5.63
CA LEU A 158 -26.67 -12.63 4.67
C LEU A 158 -28.10 -13.09 4.98
N ARG A 159 -28.47 -13.20 6.26
CA ARG A 159 -29.81 -13.61 6.69
C ARG A 159 -30.87 -12.59 6.33
N GLU A 160 -30.59 -11.31 6.55
CA GLU A 160 -31.51 -10.21 6.26
C GLU A 160 -31.79 -10.06 4.76
N HIS A 161 -30.94 -10.64 3.91
CA HIS A 161 -31.06 -10.62 2.46
C HIS A 161 -31.39 -11.99 1.85
N ASP A 162 -31.69 -13.02 2.64
CA ASP A 162 -31.98 -14.39 2.16
C ASP A 162 -30.84 -14.96 1.29
N LEU A 163 -29.60 -14.81 1.78
CA LEU A 163 -28.36 -15.20 1.10
C LEU A 163 -27.51 -16.20 1.89
N GLU A 164 -27.93 -16.60 3.10
CA GLU A 164 -27.19 -17.56 3.93
C GLU A 164 -26.90 -18.85 3.17
N ASP A 165 -27.86 -19.33 2.39
CA ASP A 165 -27.74 -20.56 1.61
C ASP A 165 -27.32 -20.37 0.15
N HIS A 166 -27.08 -19.14 -0.28
CA HIS A 166 -26.77 -18.85 -1.67
C HIS A 166 -25.36 -19.37 -2.06
N PRO A 167 -25.19 -20.04 -3.23
CA PRO A 167 -23.89 -20.61 -3.63
C PRO A 167 -22.74 -19.61 -3.67
N LEU A 168 -22.97 -18.37 -4.13
CA LEU A 168 -21.96 -17.30 -4.13
C LEU A 168 -21.41 -16.95 -2.73
N MET A 169 -22.15 -17.30 -1.68
CA MET A 169 -21.79 -17.02 -0.28
C MET A 169 -21.20 -18.25 0.42
N ALA A 170 -20.87 -19.32 -0.30
CA ALA A 170 -20.39 -20.58 0.29
C ALA A 170 -19.17 -20.38 1.22
N GLN A 171 -18.22 -19.51 0.85
CA GLN A 171 -17.08 -19.18 1.72
C GLN A 171 -17.52 -18.60 3.08
N ALA A 172 -18.58 -17.79 3.12
CA ALA A 172 -19.10 -17.23 4.38
C ALA A 172 -19.66 -18.30 5.32
N LYS A 173 -20.22 -19.40 4.78
CA LYS A 173 -20.71 -20.51 5.61
C LYS A 173 -19.59 -21.22 6.37
N ILE A 174 -18.40 -21.31 5.76
CA ILE A 174 -17.27 -22.05 6.30
C ILE A 174 -16.58 -21.24 7.39
N ARG A 175 -16.37 -19.93 7.15
CA ARG A 175 -15.50 -19.10 7.99
C ARG A 175 -16.03 -17.70 8.33
N GLY A 176 -17.30 -17.42 8.00
CA GLY A 176 -17.90 -16.10 8.14
C GLY A 176 -17.33 -15.06 7.16
N ILE A 177 -17.71 -13.80 7.39
CA ILE A 177 -17.18 -12.64 6.67
C ILE A 177 -16.31 -11.86 7.67
N ARG A 178 -15.05 -11.60 7.33
CA ARG A 178 -14.16 -10.77 8.14
C ARG A 178 -14.59 -9.31 8.09
N SER A 179 -14.58 -8.64 9.23
CA SER A 179 -14.71 -7.17 9.28
C SER A 179 -13.42 -6.53 8.79
N LEU A 180 -13.49 -5.70 7.75
CA LEU A 180 -12.33 -4.96 7.24
C LEU A 180 -12.47 -3.48 7.61
N SER A 181 -11.53 -2.95 8.40
CA SER A 181 -11.59 -1.59 8.93
C SER A 181 -11.35 -0.53 7.85
N GLY A 182 -11.87 0.68 8.06
CA GLY A 182 -11.66 1.79 7.13
C GLY A 182 -10.24 2.35 7.11
N HIS A 183 -9.40 1.91 8.05
CA HIS A 183 -7.99 2.25 8.22
C HIS A 183 -7.20 1.00 8.61
N ALA A 184 -5.89 0.99 8.36
CA ALA A 184 -5.02 -0.13 8.71
C ALA A 184 -5.01 -0.41 10.22
N GLU A 185 -5.20 -1.66 10.62
CA GLU A 185 -5.13 -2.11 12.00
C GLU A 185 -3.98 -3.11 12.20
N THR A 186 -3.36 -3.09 13.39
CA THR A 186 -2.27 -4.03 13.76
C THR A 186 -2.68 -5.50 13.67
N THR A 187 -3.97 -5.80 13.68
CA THR A 187 -4.53 -7.15 13.58
C THR A 187 -4.66 -7.65 12.15
N ASP A 188 -4.43 -6.77 11.16
CA ASP A 188 -4.52 -7.12 9.75
C ASP A 188 -3.21 -7.76 9.28
N LEU A 189 -3.24 -9.06 9.00
CA LEU A 189 -2.18 -9.84 8.34
C LEU A 189 -0.76 -9.29 8.57
N THR A 190 -0.05 -8.81 7.55
CA THR A 190 1.35 -8.38 7.66
C THR A 190 1.52 -6.99 8.29
N ASN A 191 0.45 -6.25 8.54
CA ASN A 191 0.53 -4.86 9.00
C ASN A 191 0.68 -4.74 10.53
N ASP A 192 1.77 -4.15 11.00
CA ASP A 192 2.13 -4.06 12.42
C ASP A 192 1.92 -2.67 13.04
N VAL A 193 1.01 -1.89 12.47
CA VAL A 193 0.67 -0.55 12.98
C VAL A 193 -0.81 -0.22 12.85
N ASN A 194 -1.37 0.52 13.81
CA ASN A 194 -2.66 1.16 13.62
C ASN A 194 -2.42 2.47 12.91
N GLY A 195 -2.93 2.59 11.68
CA GLY A 195 -2.90 3.82 10.91
C GLY A 195 -4.20 4.60 11.05
N GLY A 196 -4.35 5.63 10.21
CA GLY A 196 -5.54 6.49 10.16
C GLY A 196 -5.23 7.91 10.57
N PRO A 197 -4.90 8.18 11.84
CA PRO A 197 -4.38 9.49 12.22
C PRO A 197 -3.01 9.73 11.57
N SER A 198 -2.95 10.69 10.66
CA SER A 198 -1.76 11.00 9.86
C SER A 198 -0.51 11.17 10.72
N GLY A 199 0.57 10.47 10.36
CA GLY A 199 1.87 10.55 11.05
C GLY A 199 1.98 9.75 12.36
N ILE A 200 0.88 9.24 12.94
CA ILE A 200 0.97 8.40 14.14
C ILE A 200 1.62 7.05 13.81
N GLY A 201 1.24 6.42 12.70
CA GLY A 201 1.77 5.11 12.35
C GLY A 201 3.28 5.12 12.16
N VAL A 202 3.77 6.06 11.33
CA VAL A 202 5.20 6.18 11.02
C VAL A 202 6.03 6.59 12.24
N ALA A 203 5.46 7.36 13.18
CA ALA A 203 6.15 7.77 14.40
C ALA A 203 6.56 6.57 15.28
N THR A 204 5.95 5.40 15.10
CA THR A 204 6.33 4.18 15.82
C THR A 204 7.52 3.42 15.20
N ALA A 205 7.94 3.77 13.98
CA ALA A 205 8.85 2.95 13.19
C ALA A 205 10.28 2.91 13.74
N SER A 206 10.81 4.06 14.20
CA SER A 206 12.12 4.17 14.86
C SER A 206 12.22 3.27 16.09
N GLY A 207 11.21 3.30 16.96
CA GLY A 207 11.15 2.48 18.16
C GLY A 207 11.10 0.98 17.86
N LYS A 208 10.37 0.56 16.82
CA LYS A 208 10.34 -0.84 16.37
C LYS A 208 11.68 -1.30 15.82
N ALA A 209 12.37 -0.47 15.04
CA ALA A 209 13.70 -0.79 14.54
C ALA A 209 14.71 -0.90 15.69
N ALA A 210 14.74 0.10 16.58
CA ALA A 210 15.62 0.10 17.75
C ALA A 210 15.35 -1.09 18.69
N PHE A 211 14.09 -1.51 18.85
CA PHE A 211 13.74 -2.67 19.66
C PHE A 211 14.47 -3.94 19.20
N TRP A 212 14.55 -4.17 17.90
CA TRP A 212 15.27 -5.34 17.36
C TRP A 212 16.76 -5.31 17.62
N ASP A 213 17.40 -4.14 17.55
CA ASP A 213 18.80 -4.00 17.95
C ASP A 213 18.98 -4.26 19.45
N MET A 214 18.05 -3.78 20.29
CA MET A 214 18.09 -3.98 21.75
C MET A 214 17.95 -5.45 22.16
N VAL A 215 17.13 -6.23 21.45
CA VAL A 215 16.94 -7.66 21.75
C VAL A 215 17.96 -8.56 21.03
N GLY A 216 18.89 -7.98 20.26
CA GLY A 216 19.90 -8.74 19.53
C GLY A 216 19.35 -9.57 18.38
N ALA A 217 18.25 -9.12 17.76
CA ALA A 217 17.65 -9.80 16.63
C ALA A 217 18.60 -9.80 15.41
N PRO A 218 18.48 -10.79 14.50
CA PRO A 218 19.31 -10.83 13.30
C PRO A 218 19.33 -9.51 12.54
N GLU A 219 20.49 -9.16 12.00
CA GLU A 219 20.68 -7.95 11.19
C GLU A 219 19.83 -7.94 9.91
N THR A 220 19.35 -9.11 9.48
CA THR A 220 18.52 -9.27 8.28
C THR A 220 17.09 -8.77 8.47
N LEU A 221 16.59 -8.72 9.70
CA LEU A 221 15.22 -8.26 9.96
C LEU A 221 15.10 -6.76 9.76
N LYS A 222 14.13 -6.32 8.96
CA LYS A 222 13.87 -4.89 8.64
C LYS A 222 12.43 -4.43 8.93
N VAL A 223 12.33 -3.15 9.28
CA VAL A 223 11.07 -2.42 9.45
C VAL A 223 10.87 -1.61 8.18
N LEU A 224 9.85 -1.96 7.40
CA LEU A 224 9.47 -1.26 6.18
C LEU A 224 8.15 -0.52 6.42
N ALA A 225 8.14 0.79 6.22
CA ALA A 225 6.90 1.56 6.31
C ALA A 225 6.60 2.31 5.02
N ILE A 226 5.30 2.45 4.71
CA ILE A 226 4.81 3.28 3.61
C ILE A 226 3.98 4.44 4.17
N GLU A 227 4.33 5.67 3.78
CA GLU A 227 3.67 6.89 4.23
C GLU A 227 3.56 7.93 3.11
N GLY A 228 2.69 8.94 3.29
CA GLY A 228 2.51 10.05 2.36
C GLY A 228 3.00 11.38 2.94
N GLU A 229 3.25 12.37 2.09
CA GLU A 229 3.81 13.65 2.52
C GLU A 229 2.93 14.43 3.51
N PHE A 230 1.60 14.24 3.45
CA PHE A 230 0.68 14.89 4.40
C PHE A 230 0.96 14.50 5.87
N ALA A 231 1.43 13.29 6.13
CA ALA A 231 1.83 12.86 7.47
C ALA A 231 2.99 13.69 8.05
N LEU A 232 3.82 14.28 7.19
CA LEU A 232 4.96 15.12 7.58
C LEU A 232 4.53 16.50 8.11
N THR A 233 3.25 16.85 8.00
CA THR A 233 2.68 18.04 8.67
C THR A 233 2.47 17.83 10.17
N SER A 234 2.55 16.58 10.65
CA SER A 234 2.44 16.24 12.07
C SER A 234 3.79 16.35 12.78
N GLY A 235 3.80 16.88 14.01
CA GLY A 235 5.03 17.03 14.81
C GLY A 235 5.70 15.68 15.11
N HIS A 236 4.93 14.65 15.43
CA HIS A 236 5.46 13.32 15.75
C HIS A 236 6.20 12.67 14.57
N ALA A 237 5.75 12.89 13.33
CA ALA A 237 6.47 12.40 12.15
C ALA A 237 7.84 13.10 11.96
N GLN A 238 7.97 14.35 12.41
CA GLN A 238 9.25 15.07 12.40
C GLN A 238 10.16 14.63 13.56
N GLU A 239 9.61 14.43 14.76
CA GLU A 239 10.35 13.93 15.92
C GLU A 239 10.98 12.55 15.67
N MET A 240 10.25 11.66 15.00
CA MET A 240 10.71 10.32 14.62
C MET A 240 12.00 10.36 13.78
N LYS A 241 12.17 11.37 12.92
CA LYS A 241 13.37 11.52 12.07
C LYS A 241 14.63 11.66 12.91
N THR A 242 14.58 12.54 13.91
CA THR A 242 15.68 12.75 14.86
C THR A 242 15.88 11.53 15.74
N GLN A 243 14.79 10.89 16.18
CA GLN A 243 14.87 9.70 17.02
C GLN A 243 15.60 8.55 16.32
N ALA A 244 15.27 8.25 15.07
CA ALA A 244 15.88 7.16 14.31
C ALA A 244 17.40 7.33 14.17
N VAL A 245 17.86 8.56 13.92
CA VAL A 245 19.30 8.88 13.83
C VAL A 245 19.97 8.81 15.20
N ALA A 246 19.35 9.35 16.24
CA ALA A 246 19.87 9.28 17.61
C ALA A 246 20.00 7.83 18.10
N GLN A 247 19.10 6.95 17.66
CA GLN A 247 19.11 5.52 17.96
C GLN A 247 20.02 4.71 17.05
N ARG A 248 20.59 5.30 15.98
CA ARG A 248 21.51 4.63 15.05
C ARG A 248 20.93 3.35 14.44
N VAL A 249 19.65 3.39 14.06
CA VAL A 249 18.92 2.19 13.60
C VAL A 249 19.39 1.65 12.23
N GLY A 250 20.24 2.38 11.50
CA GLY A 250 20.78 1.94 10.21
C GLY A 250 19.73 1.56 9.18
N LYS A 251 20.12 0.74 8.21
CA LYS A 251 19.23 0.23 7.16
C LYS A 251 18.12 -0.71 7.64
N ARG A 252 18.04 -0.98 8.95
CA ARG A 252 16.92 -1.71 9.57
C ARG A 252 15.62 -0.94 9.41
N LEU A 253 15.65 0.39 9.44
CA LEU A 253 14.49 1.24 9.17
C LEU A 253 14.50 1.74 7.73
N ARG A 254 13.46 1.37 6.98
CA ARG A 254 13.27 1.73 5.56
C ARG A 254 11.90 2.34 5.36
N LEU A 255 11.86 3.56 4.84
CA LEU A 255 10.62 4.27 4.54
C LEU A 255 10.44 4.41 3.03
N LEU A 256 9.24 4.10 2.53
CA LEU A 256 8.79 4.49 1.20
C LEU A 256 7.80 5.63 1.35
N LEU A 257 8.18 6.82 0.88
CA LEU A 257 7.33 7.99 0.83
C LEU A 257 6.70 8.12 -0.55
N SER A 258 5.38 8.03 -0.59
CA SER A 258 4.60 8.42 -1.77
C SER A 258 4.50 9.94 -1.74
N TYR A 259 5.13 10.61 -2.71
CA TYR A 259 5.09 12.05 -2.86
C TYR A 259 4.22 12.41 -4.06
N ASN A 260 2.98 12.82 -3.81
CA ASN A 260 2.06 13.28 -4.88
C ASN A 260 1.66 14.75 -4.72
N ASN A 261 2.02 15.37 -3.60
CA ASN A 261 1.63 16.72 -3.19
C ASN A 261 0.11 16.96 -3.24
N ALA A 262 -0.71 15.97 -2.88
CA ALA A 262 -2.16 16.06 -2.97
C ALA A 262 -2.87 15.74 -1.64
N GLY A 263 -3.52 16.77 -1.07
CA GLY A 263 -4.29 16.73 0.18
C GLY A 263 -5.74 16.24 0.03
N ILE A 264 -6.55 16.51 1.06
CA ILE A 264 -7.98 16.15 1.14
C ILE A 264 -8.81 17.10 0.25
N ASP A 265 -8.56 18.40 0.38
CA ASP A 265 -9.35 19.47 -0.24
C ASP A 265 -8.46 20.37 -1.12
N ASP A 266 -9.08 21.16 -2.01
CA ASP A 266 -8.41 22.17 -2.85
C ASP A 266 -7.97 23.41 -2.06
N GLU A 267 -8.68 23.72 -0.97
CA GLU A 267 -8.45 24.89 -0.09
C GLU A 267 -7.12 24.81 0.66
N LEU A 268 -6.50 23.64 0.74
CA LEU A 268 -5.06 23.52 0.98
C LEU A 268 -4.32 23.94 -0.29
N ILE A 269 -4.43 25.23 -0.65
CA ILE A 269 -3.73 25.96 -1.72
C ILE A 269 -3.03 25.09 -2.78
N GLY A 270 -3.79 24.25 -3.51
CA GLY A 270 -3.28 23.42 -4.61
C GLY A 270 -2.28 22.31 -4.25
N GLY A 271 -2.14 21.91 -2.98
CA GLY A 271 -1.25 20.82 -2.54
C GLY A 271 -1.02 20.78 -1.02
N VAL A 272 -0.19 19.87 -0.53
CA VAL A 272 0.16 19.84 0.91
C VAL A 272 0.96 21.07 1.30
N VAL A 273 1.90 21.47 0.43
CA VAL A 273 2.59 22.76 0.47
C VAL A 273 2.46 23.39 -0.91
N ASN A 274 2.11 24.68 -0.97
CA ASN A 274 2.00 25.42 -2.22
C ASN A 274 3.34 25.39 -2.98
N SER A 275 3.28 25.10 -4.28
CA SER A 275 4.44 25.03 -5.18
C SER A 275 5.28 26.30 -5.29
N ASP A 276 4.72 27.48 -4.98
CA ASP A 276 5.45 28.76 -4.96
C ASP A 276 6.59 28.76 -3.92
N PHE A 277 6.51 27.90 -2.90
CA PHE A 277 7.58 27.70 -1.92
C PHE A 277 8.62 26.70 -2.44
N GLU A 278 9.40 27.10 -3.46
CA GLU A 278 10.43 26.26 -4.09
C GLU A 278 11.55 25.77 -3.14
N SER A 279 11.67 26.38 -1.96
CA SER A 279 12.60 25.96 -0.90
C SER A 279 12.10 24.76 -0.10
N TYR A 280 10.83 24.38 -0.23
CA TYR A 280 10.28 23.18 0.39
C TYR A 280 10.67 21.95 -0.44
N LYS A 281 11.84 21.39 -0.12
CA LYS A 281 12.37 20.17 -0.74
C LYS A 281 12.44 19.07 0.29
N LEU A 282 11.64 18.02 0.10
CA LEU A 282 11.56 16.91 1.06
C LEU A 282 12.91 16.21 1.20
N GLU A 283 13.58 15.92 0.09
CA GLU A 283 14.92 15.33 0.08
C GLU A 283 15.92 16.13 0.92
N ASP A 284 15.98 17.46 0.76
CA ASP A 284 16.85 18.32 1.57
C ASP A 284 16.46 18.32 3.05
N GLN A 285 15.15 18.34 3.34
CA GLN A 285 14.64 18.23 4.70
C GLN A 285 15.13 16.92 5.35
N TRP A 286 14.88 15.78 4.72
CA TRP A 286 15.29 14.47 5.25
C TRP A 286 16.82 14.33 5.35
N ALA A 287 17.56 14.81 4.35
CA ALA A 287 19.02 14.82 4.37
C ALA A 287 19.56 15.67 5.54
N SER A 288 18.92 16.81 5.85
CA SER A 288 19.31 17.66 6.98
C SER A 288 19.10 17.01 8.34
N TYR A 289 18.18 16.04 8.46
CA TYR A 289 18.04 15.20 9.67
C TYR A 289 19.13 14.12 9.76
N GLY A 290 19.93 13.90 8.72
CA GLY A 290 21.00 12.89 8.68
C GLY A 290 20.56 11.53 8.13
N TRP A 291 19.48 11.47 7.36
CA TRP A 291 19.01 10.23 6.73
C TRP A 291 19.75 9.89 5.43
N ASN A 292 19.76 8.61 5.07
CA ASN A 292 20.05 8.17 3.71
C ASN A 292 18.82 8.39 2.84
N VAL A 293 18.91 9.33 1.91
CA VAL A 293 17.79 9.73 1.05
C VAL A 293 18.01 9.23 -0.37
N LEU A 294 17.08 8.40 -0.84
CA LEU A 294 16.97 7.93 -2.20
C LEU A 294 15.75 8.60 -2.86
N THR A 295 15.81 8.83 -4.16
CA THR A 295 14.70 9.42 -4.92
C THR A 295 14.42 8.59 -6.17
N ILE A 296 13.15 8.43 -6.52
CA ILE A 296 12.71 7.85 -7.78
C ILE A 296 11.73 8.80 -8.47
N GLU A 297 11.84 8.93 -9.79
CA GLU A 297 11.06 9.88 -10.58
C GLU A 297 9.63 9.41 -10.80
N ASP A 298 9.42 8.09 -10.87
CA ASP A 298 8.10 7.47 -10.97
C ASP A 298 7.98 6.33 -9.96
N GLY A 299 7.37 6.63 -8.81
CA GLY A 299 7.00 5.66 -7.78
C GLY A 299 5.82 4.78 -8.16
N ASN A 300 5.23 4.98 -9.34
CA ASN A 300 4.26 4.07 -9.93
C ASN A 300 4.85 3.12 -10.99
N ASP A 301 6.15 3.22 -11.28
CA ASP A 301 6.88 2.27 -12.12
C ASP A 301 7.56 1.17 -11.28
N TYR A 302 7.28 -0.09 -11.61
CA TYR A 302 7.79 -1.23 -10.83
C TYR A 302 9.32 -1.36 -10.88
N ASP A 303 9.98 -1.07 -12.00
CA ASP A 303 11.44 -1.20 -12.10
C ASP A 303 12.12 -0.21 -11.15
N GLN A 304 11.63 1.04 -11.09
CA GLN A 304 12.15 2.06 -10.19
C GLN A 304 11.92 1.71 -8.72
N VAL A 305 10.74 1.20 -8.37
CA VAL A 305 10.44 0.76 -6.99
C VAL A 305 11.34 -0.40 -6.57
N VAL A 306 11.51 -1.40 -7.44
CA VAL A 306 12.38 -2.56 -7.18
C VAL A 306 13.85 -2.14 -7.10
N ALA A 307 14.30 -1.24 -7.97
CA ALA A 307 15.65 -0.68 -7.92
C ALA A 307 15.93 0.04 -6.59
N ALA A 308 14.95 0.81 -6.08
CA ALA A 308 15.08 1.49 -4.79
C ALA A 308 15.12 0.51 -3.61
N LEU A 309 14.23 -0.49 -3.60
CA LEU A 309 14.22 -1.56 -2.59
C LEU A 309 15.53 -2.35 -2.59
N LYS A 310 16.02 -2.74 -3.77
CA LYS A 310 17.31 -3.41 -3.94
C LYS A 310 18.47 -2.55 -3.46
N THR A 311 18.46 -1.26 -3.75
CA THR A 311 19.48 -0.33 -3.26
C THR A 311 19.51 -0.25 -1.74
N MET A 312 18.34 -0.24 -1.09
CA MET A 312 18.27 -0.28 0.38
C MET A 312 18.75 -1.62 0.95
N GLU A 313 18.49 -2.73 0.25
CA GLU A 313 18.98 -4.05 0.65
C GLU A 313 20.49 -4.18 0.51
N ASP A 314 21.06 -3.69 -0.59
CA ASP A 314 22.50 -3.76 -0.84
C ASP A 314 23.30 -2.68 -0.09
N TRP A 315 22.62 -1.77 0.63
CA TRP A 315 23.25 -0.67 1.35
C TRP A 315 24.26 -1.17 2.40
N ASP A 316 25.33 -0.40 2.59
CA ASP A 316 26.39 -0.68 3.56
C ASP A 316 25.78 -0.85 4.95
N ARG A 317 25.98 -2.03 5.53
CA ARG A 317 25.45 -2.37 6.86
C ARG A 317 26.10 -1.57 7.98
N SER A 318 27.32 -1.06 7.77
CA SER A 318 28.02 -0.27 8.76
C SER A 318 27.56 1.20 8.81
N ASP A 319 26.69 1.60 7.88
CA ASP A 319 26.05 2.91 7.91
C ASP A 319 24.82 2.88 8.82
N ASP A 320 24.98 3.45 10.01
CA ASP A 320 23.94 3.50 11.05
C ASP A 320 22.82 4.52 10.79
N ARG A 321 22.80 5.15 9.62
CA ARG A 321 21.76 6.10 9.25
C ARG A 321 20.53 5.37 8.69
N PRO A 322 19.31 5.73 9.14
CA PRO A 322 18.07 5.21 8.58
C PRO A 322 17.87 5.65 7.13
N MET A 323 17.01 4.92 6.41
CA MET A 323 16.83 5.10 4.97
C MET A 323 15.40 5.52 4.59
N ILE A 324 15.30 6.39 3.59
CA ILE A 324 14.03 6.76 2.96
C ILE A 324 14.17 6.79 1.44
N VAL A 325 13.13 6.33 0.75
CA VAL A 325 12.89 6.58 -0.66
C VAL A 325 11.77 7.60 -0.79
N ILE A 326 12.02 8.69 -1.51
CA ILE A 326 11.00 9.65 -1.91
C ILE A 326 10.68 9.39 -3.37
N GLY A 327 9.52 8.80 -3.63
CA GLY A 327 9.06 8.53 -5.00
C GLY A 327 7.88 9.40 -5.37
N ARG A 328 7.96 10.03 -6.55
CA ARG A 328 6.83 10.80 -7.06
C ARG A 328 5.72 9.84 -7.48
N THR A 329 4.49 10.07 -7.04
CA THR A 329 3.36 9.17 -7.33
C THR A 329 2.16 9.98 -7.83
N VAL A 330 1.20 9.30 -8.46
CA VAL A 330 -0.06 9.90 -8.89
C VAL A 330 -1.16 9.47 -7.92
N LYS A 331 -1.69 10.41 -7.13
CA LYS A 331 -2.91 10.17 -6.34
C LYS A 331 -4.08 9.99 -7.31
N GLY A 332 -4.66 8.79 -7.35
CA GLY A 332 -5.63 8.39 -8.39
C GLY A 332 -5.04 7.52 -9.49
N TRP A 333 -3.79 7.05 -9.36
CA TRP A 333 -3.08 6.23 -10.34
C TRP A 333 -3.92 5.03 -10.84
N TRP A 334 -3.71 4.63 -12.09
CA TRP A 334 -4.41 3.48 -12.66
C TRP A 334 -3.48 2.73 -13.61
N PRO A 335 -3.38 1.39 -13.53
CA PRO A 335 -2.44 0.61 -14.35
C PRO A 335 -2.59 0.81 -15.86
N ALA A 336 -3.82 1.04 -16.32
CA ALA A 336 -4.13 1.21 -17.75
C ALA A 336 -4.26 2.69 -18.17
N ALA A 337 -3.93 3.64 -17.30
CA ALA A 337 -3.88 5.05 -17.68
C ALA A 337 -2.72 5.29 -18.64
N ALA A 338 -2.97 6.08 -19.69
CA ALA A 338 -1.94 6.48 -20.65
C ALA A 338 -2.03 7.99 -20.86
N GLU A 339 -0.90 8.69 -20.74
CA GLU A 339 -0.81 10.14 -20.96
C GLU A 339 -1.84 10.94 -20.14
N GLY A 340 -2.09 10.53 -18.89
CA GLY A 340 -3.07 11.17 -18.00
C GLY A 340 -4.54 10.87 -18.32
N ASN A 341 -4.82 9.90 -19.19
CA ASN A 341 -6.17 9.54 -19.61
C ASN A 341 -6.51 8.08 -19.29
N ILE A 342 -7.79 7.85 -18.97
CA ILE A 342 -8.39 6.52 -18.91
C ILE A 342 -9.02 6.21 -20.29
N PRO A 343 -8.61 5.11 -20.96
CA PRO A 343 -9.21 4.70 -22.22
C PRO A 343 -10.74 4.60 -22.14
N GLY A 344 -11.43 5.26 -23.07
CA GLY A 344 -12.90 5.29 -23.13
C GLY A 344 -13.59 6.32 -22.21
N TYR A 345 -12.85 7.05 -21.37
CA TYR A 345 -13.41 8.08 -20.49
C TYR A 345 -12.87 9.48 -20.79
N GLY A 346 -11.53 9.63 -20.83
CA GLY A 346 -10.86 10.93 -20.89
C GLY A 346 -9.94 11.14 -19.69
N GLU A 347 -9.86 12.37 -19.19
CA GLU A 347 -8.93 12.75 -18.13
C GLU A 347 -9.11 11.88 -16.87
N GLN A 348 -7.97 11.37 -16.37
CA GLN A 348 -7.94 10.59 -15.15
C GLN A 348 -8.28 11.46 -13.94
N VAL A 349 -9.15 10.97 -13.06
CA VAL A 349 -9.47 11.67 -11.80
C VAL A 349 -8.30 11.47 -10.84
N VAL A 350 -7.49 12.53 -10.66
CA VAL A 350 -6.28 12.54 -9.83
C VAL A 350 -6.35 13.60 -8.72
N SER A 351 -5.28 13.72 -7.92
CA SER A 351 -5.12 14.75 -6.88
C SER A 351 -6.26 14.72 -5.83
N TYR A 352 -6.65 15.86 -5.26
CA TYR A 352 -7.68 15.96 -4.22
C TYR A 352 -9.05 15.47 -4.72
N GLN A 353 -9.36 15.61 -6.02
CA GLN A 353 -10.60 15.10 -6.62
C GLN A 353 -10.71 13.58 -6.53
N SER A 354 -9.57 12.90 -6.45
CA SER A 354 -9.48 11.45 -6.28
C SER A 354 -9.48 11.00 -4.81
N HIS A 355 -9.52 11.90 -3.82
CA HIS A 355 -9.24 11.55 -2.43
C HIS A 355 -10.25 10.56 -1.82
N PRO A 356 -11.52 10.92 -1.57
CA PRO A 356 -12.54 9.96 -1.17
C PRO A 356 -13.05 9.17 -2.37
N TYR A 357 -13.59 7.98 -2.13
CA TYR A 357 -14.45 7.36 -3.12
C TYR A 357 -15.79 8.11 -3.16
N ALA A 358 -15.98 8.96 -4.17
CA ALA A 358 -17.17 9.81 -4.34
C ALA A 358 -17.92 9.52 -5.66
N PHE A 359 -17.59 8.43 -6.35
CA PHE A 359 -18.25 8.05 -7.59
C PHE A 359 -19.58 7.34 -7.32
N PRO A 360 -20.63 7.60 -8.12
CA PRO A 360 -21.85 6.80 -8.07
C PRO A 360 -21.54 5.32 -8.27
N MET A 361 -22.25 4.45 -7.56
CA MET A 361 -22.18 3.00 -7.80
C MET A 361 -22.44 2.71 -9.27
N ASN A 362 -21.57 1.92 -9.89
CA ASN A 362 -21.66 1.58 -11.30
C ASN A 362 -21.67 2.82 -12.23
N GLY A 363 -21.14 3.96 -11.78
CA GLY A 363 -21.07 5.16 -12.61
C GLY A 363 -20.03 5.07 -13.73
N ASP A 364 -20.08 6.00 -14.68
CA ASP A 364 -19.28 5.99 -15.91
C ASP A 364 -17.78 5.84 -15.67
N TYR A 365 -17.24 6.49 -14.62
CA TYR A 365 -15.83 6.36 -14.27
C TYR A 365 -15.47 4.93 -13.85
N TYR A 366 -16.23 4.33 -12.94
CA TYR A 366 -16.05 2.93 -12.55
C TYR A 366 -16.18 1.97 -13.74
N GLN A 367 -17.20 2.17 -14.59
CA GLN A 367 -17.38 1.36 -15.79
C GLN A 367 -16.20 1.47 -16.76
N SER A 368 -15.58 2.64 -16.87
CA SER A 368 -14.41 2.85 -17.72
C SER A 368 -13.17 2.14 -17.17
N LEU A 369 -12.92 2.25 -15.86
CA LEU A 369 -11.88 1.47 -15.17
C LEU A 369 -12.10 -0.03 -15.38
N ALA A 370 -13.31 -0.53 -15.13
CA ALA A 370 -13.66 -1.93 -15.34
C ALA A 370 -13.46 -2.35 -16.81
N SER A 371 -13.78 -1.50 -17.78
CA SER A 371 -13.61 -1.81 -19.21
C SER A 371 -12.14 -1.99 -19.58
N THR A 372 -11.22 -1.19 -19.01
CA THR A 372 -9.77 -1.40 -19.22
C THR A 372 -9.28 -2.73 -18.62
N PHE A 373 -9.87 -3.17 -17.51
CA PHE A 373 -9.56 -4.46 -16.89
C PHE A 373 -10.09 -5.63 -17.72
N GLU A 374 -11.33 -5.52 -18.22
CA GLU A 374 -11.94 -6.48 -19.13
C GLU A 374 -11.13 -6.65 -20.41
N GLU A 375 -10.65 -5.55 -20.98
CA GLU A 375 -9.80 -5.58 -22.18
C GLU A 375 -8.46 -6.28 -21.90
N ARG A 376 -7.83 -6.01 -20.76
CA ARG A 376 -6.55 -6.61 -20.38
C ARG A 376 -6.64 -8.13 -20.17
N PHE A 377 -7.69 -8.60 -19.50
CA PHE A 377 -7.78 -9.99 -19.02
C PHE A 377 -8.87 -10.82 -19.70
N GLY A 378 -9.61 -10.26 -20.65
CA GLY A 378 -10.66 -10.99 -21.39
C GLY A 378 -11.83 -11.45 -20.51
N VAL A 379 -12.08 -10.77 -19.39
CA VAL A 379 -13.22 -11.06 -18.49
C VAL A 379 -14.36 -10.08 -18.73
N ARG A 380 -15.52 -10.30 -18.08
CA ARG A 380 -16.66 -9.37 -18.17
C ARG A 380 -17.36 -9.22 -16.82
N PHE A 381 -17.50 -7.98 -16.37
CA PHE A 381 -18.33 -7.63 -15.22
C PHE A 381 -19.80 -7.65 -15.59
N ASP A 382 -20.61 -8.23 -14.70
CA ASP A 382 -22.04 -8.39 -14.89
C ASP A 382 -22.85 -7.24 -14.24
N GLY A 383 -23.88 -6.80 -14.95
CA GLY A 383 -24.85 -5.79 -14.53
C GLY A 383 -24.32 -4.38 -14.22
N ILE A 384 -23.02 -4.11 -14.34
CA ILE A 384 -22.46 -2.77 -14.03
C ILE A 384 -22.85 -1.70 -15.06
N ARG A 385 -23.41 -2.10 -16.21
CA ARG A 385 -23.93 -1.21 -17.26
C ARG A 385 -25.46 -1.04 -17.20
N ASP A 386 -26.13 -1.76 -16.30
CA ASP A 386 -27.58 -1.67 -16.11
C ASP A 386 -27.96 -0.55 -15.13
N GLY A 387 -26.95 0.16 -14.59
CA GLY A 387 -27.09 1.27 -13.66
C GLY A 387 -26.92 0.86 -12.20
N VAL A 388 -27.44 1.72 -11.31
CA VAL A 388 -27.34 1.54 -9.86
C VAL A 388 -28.25 0.41 -9.39
N VAL A 389 -27.71 -0.50 -8.58
CA VAL A 389 -28.50 -1.56 -7.94
C VAL A 389 -29.04 -1.05 -6.59
N SER A 390 -30.36 -0.84 -6.52
CA SER A 390 -31.03 -0.27 -5.33
C SER A 390 -31.44 -1.31 -4.29
N ASP A 391 -31.78 -2.53 -4.74
CA ASP A 391 -32.12 -3.63 -3.85
C ASP A 391 -30.86 -4.18 -3.14
N GLY A 392 -30.95 -4.37 -1.82
CA GLY A 392 -29.81 -4.78 -1.01
C GLY A 392 -29.32 -6.21 -1.31
N ARG A 393 -30.25 -7.13 -1.60
CA ARG A 393 -29.92 -8.52 -1.95
C ARG A 393 -29.22 -8.57 -3.30
N GLU A 394 -29.81 -7.92 -4.31
CA GLU A 394 -29.22 -7.86 -5.66
C GLU A 394 -27.87 -7.14 -5.65
N ARG A 395 -27.69 -6.09 -4.84
CA ARG A 395 -26.39 -5.43 -4.67
C ARG A 395 -25.33 -6.37 -4.11
N LEU A 396 -25.65 -7.19 -3.11
CA LEU A 396 -24.69 -8.15 -2.53
C LEU A 396 -24.33 -9.26 -3.53
N LEU A 397 -25.30 -9.72 -4.32
CA LEU A 397 -25.07 -10.70 -5.38
C LEU A 397 -24.18 -10.14 -6.48
N GLN A 398 -24.51 -8.96 -7.01
CA GLN A 398 -23.70 -8.31 -8.04
C GLN A 398 -22.30 -7.98 -7.52
N PHE A 399 -22.17 -7.52 -6.27
CA PHE A 399 -20.88 -7.26 -5.64
C PHE A 399 -20.02 -8.52 -5.58
N LYS A 400 -20.53 -9.60 -4.96
CA LYS A 400 -19.75 -10.83 -4.83
C LYS A 400 -19.41 -11.44 -6.18
N HIS A 401 -20.36 -11.45 -7.12
CA HIS A 401 -20.12 -11.95 -8.47
C HIS A 401 -19.00 -11.17 -9.18
N ASN A 402 -19.01 -9.84 -9.12
CA ASN A 402 -17.98 -9.04 -9.77
C ASN A 402 -16.61 -9.10 -9.08
N ILE A 403 -16.56 -9.36 -7.77
CA ILE A 403 -15.33 -9.76 -7.09
C ILE A 403 -14.84 -11.10 -7.63
N ASP A 404 -15.71 -12.09 -7.82
CA ASP A 404 -15.33 -13.40 -8.38
C ASP A 404 -14.86 -13.30 -9.84
N VAL A 405 -15.44 -12.40 -10.64
CA VAL A 405 -14.93 -12.08 -11.99
C VAL A 405 -13.47 -11.60 -11.92
N VAL A 406 -13.14 -10.70 -11.00
CA VAL A 406 -11.74 -10.26 -10.81
C VAL A 406 -10.86 -11.44 -10.36
N MET A 407 -11.33 -12.24 -9.39
CA MET A 407 -10.56 -13.38 -8.89
C MET A 407 -10.37 -14.49 -9.92
N SER A 408 -11.25 -14.62 -10.92
CA SER A 408 -11.11 -15.61 -11.99
C SER A 408 -9.84 -15.41 -12.82
N VAL A 409 -9.27 -14.19 -12.83
CA VAL A 409 -8.02 -13.91 -13.55
C VAL A 409 -6.83 -14.68 -12.95
N LEU A 410 -6.88 -15.07 -11.67
CA LEU A 410 -5.85 -15.94 -11.07
C LEU A 410 -5.76 -17.31 -11.76
N GLU A 411 -6.83 -17.79 -12.41
CA GLU A 411 -6.83 -19.06 -13.17
C GLU A 411 -6.15 -18.94 -14.53
N GLN A 412 -5.86 -17.71 -14.98
CA GLN A 412 -5.31 -17.47 -16.31
C GLN A 412 -3.79 -17.58 -16.30
N ASN A 413 -3.25 -18.29 -17.29
CA ASN A 413 -1.82 -18.33 -17.59
C ASN A 413 -0.92 -18.69 -16.39
N GLY A 414 -1.42 -19.46 -15.42
CA GLY A 414 -0.68 -19.85 -14.20
C GLY A 414 -0.40 -18.70 -13.23
N LEU A 415 -1.16 -17.59 -13.28
CA LEU A 415 -0.93 -16.43 -12.42
C LEU A 415 -1.15 -16.75 -10.92
N GLY A 416 -2.23 -17.48 -10.60
CA GLY A 416 -2.53 -17.93 -9.25
C GLY A 416 -1.50 -18.91 -8.71
N ASP A 417 -1.06 -19.86 -9.54
CA ASP A 417 0.01 -20.81 -9.18
C ASP A 417 1.32 -20.09 -8.86
N TRP A 418 1.70 -19.12 -9.70
CA TRP A 418 2.87 -18.29 -9.50
C TRP A 418 2.76 -17.48 -8.19
N LEU A 419 1.61 -16.88 -7.91
CA LEU A 419 1.41 -16.12 -6.68
C LEU A 419 1.51 -17.03 -5.45
N ALA A 420 0.89 -18.21 -5.49
CA ALA A 420 0.95 -19.18 -4.39
C ALA A 420 2.38 -19.71 -4.16
N ASP A 421 3.12 -20.05 -5.23
CA ASP A 421 4.53 -20.44 -5.14
C ASP A 421 5.37 -19.33 -4.54
N ARG A 422 5.21 -18.10 -5.03
CA ARG A 422 5.95 -16.94 -4.54
C ARG A 422 5.72 -16.72 -3.05
N LEU A 423 4.48 -16.88 -2.56
CA LEU A 423 4.16 -16.74 -1.15
C LEU A 423 4.80 -17.83 -0.28
N VAL A 424 4.87 -19.07 -0.77
CA VAL A 424 5.57 -20.16 -0.09
C VAL A 424 7.08 -19.91 -0.08
N GLU A 425 7.67 -19.52 -1.21
CA GLU A 425 9.09 -19.19 -1.32
C GLU A 425 9.50 -18.10 -0.32
N ILE A 426 8.70 -17.03 -0.20
CA ILE A 426 8.96 -15.95 0.77
C ILE A 426 8.67 -16.44 2.20
N GLY A 427 7.59 -17.20 2.42
CA GLY A 427 7.26 -17.74 3.74
C GLY A 427 8.32 -18.68 4.29
N ASP A 428 8.97 -19.44 3.42
CA ASP A 428 10.03 -20.40 3.78
C ASP A 428 11.36 -19.70 4.08
N THR A 429 11.49 -18.38 3.84
CA THR A 429 12.64 -17.59 4.36
C THR A 429 12.49 -17.18 5.82
N VAL A 430 11.33 -17.44 6.45
CA VAL A 430 11.08 -17.14 7.86
C VAL A 430 11.45 -18.33 8.73
N ASP A 431 12.49 -18.17 9.55
CA ASP A 431 13.02 -19.22 10.41
C ASP A 431 12.36 -19.22 11.81
N ASP A 432 11.81 -20.37 12.19
CA ASP A 432 11.23 -20.64 13.52
C ASP A 432 12.31 -20.73 14.62
N ALA A 433 13.56 -21.01 14.24
CA ALA A 433 14.69 -21.22 15.15
C ALA A 433 15.53 -19.95 15.41
N THR A 434 15.04 -18.79 14.97
CA THR A 434 15.72 -17.51 15.21
C THR A 434 15.80 -17.23 16.72
N PRO A 435 16.96 -16.82 17.28
CA PRO A 435 17.28 -16.92 18.71
C PRO A 435 16.32 -16.28 19.73
#